data_AF-A0AAN9N4F8-F1
#
_entry.id   AF-A0AAN9N4F8-F1
#
_cell.length_a   1.000
_cell.length_b   1.000
_cell.length_c   1.000
_cell.angle_alpha   90.00
_cell.angle_beta   90.00
_cell.angle_gamma   90.00
#
_symmetry.space_group_name_H-M   'P 1'
#
loop_
_entity.id
_entity.type
_entity.pdbx_description
1 polymer ?
#
loop_
_entity_poly.entity_id
_entity_poly.type
_entity_poly.pdbx_seq_one_letter_code
_entity_poly.pdbx_strand_id
1 'polypeptide(L)'
;MIFEHALVLSAYLFSIGIYGLITSRNMVRALMCLELILNAVNINLVTFSDFFDSRQLKGNIFSIFVIAVAAAEAAIDWLLFLQFIVIENQPVSINRIC
;
A
#
# COMPACT_ATOMS: atom_id res chain seq x y z
N MET A 1 -18.36 -1.24 18.95
CA MET A 1 -17.54 -2.46 18.77
C MET A 1 -16.91 -2.53 17.39
N ILE A 2 -17.65 -2.32 16.29
CA ILE A 2 -17.09 -2.44 14.93
C ILE A 2 -15.90 -1.49 14.65
N PHE A 3 -15.94 -0.26 15.19
CA PHE A 3 -14.89 0.75 15.05
C PHE A 3 -13.53 0.29 15.63
N GLU A 4 -13.53 -0.19 16.88
CA GLU A 4 -12.33 -0.72 17.55
C GLU A 4 -11.71 -1.88 16.75
N HIS A 5 -12.55 -2.75 16.17
CA HIS A 5 -12.07 -3.90 15.40
C HIS A 5 -11.45 -3.45 14.06
N ALA A 6 -11.99 -2.41 13.42
CA ALA A 6 -11.42 -1.84 12.21
C ALA A 6 -10.09 -1.12 12.46
N LEU A 7 -9.95 -0.42 13.60
CA LEU A 7 -8.69 0.18 14.02
C LEU A 7 -7.62 -0.87 14.33
N VAL A 8 -7.98 -1.93 15.06
CA VAL A 8 -7.06 -3.04 15.34
C VAL A 8 -6.65 -3.76 14.05
N LEU A 9 -7.60 -3.99 13.14
CA LEU A 9 -7.33 -4.62 11.84
C LEU A 9 -6.37 -3.77 10.99
N SER A 10 -6.63 -2.47 10.87
CA SER A 10 -5.75 -1.56 10.11
C SER A 10 -4.35 -1.46 10.73
N ALA A 11 -4.24 -1.38 12.05
CA ALA A 11 -2.94 -1.39 12.74
C ALA A 11 -2.18 -2.71 12.52
N TYR A 12 -2.88 -3.84 12.51
CA TYR A 12 -2.30 -5.15 12.23
C TYR A 12 -1.78 -5.26 10.80
N LEU A 13 -2.58 -4.85 9.82
CA LEU A 13 -2.18 -4.81 8.40
C LEU A 13 -0.99 -3.87 8.17
N PHE A 14 -1.01 -2.69 8.79
CA PHE A 14 0.09 -1.73 8.71
C PHE A 14 1.40 -2.31 9.27
N SER A 15 1.33 -3.01 10.40
CA SER A 15 2.50 -3.64 11.03
C SER A 15 3.08 -4.77 10.16
N ILE A 16 2.22 -5.59 9.55
CA ILE A 16 2.66 -6.63 8.59
C ILE A 16 3.29 -5.99 7.37
N GLY A 17 2.69 -4.92 6.85
CA GLY A 17 3.23 -4.17 5.70
C GLY A 17 4.64 -3.64 5.98
N ILE A 18 4.86 -3.01 7.14
CA ILE A 18 6.19 -2.53 7.55
C ILE A 18 7.17 -3.67 7.71
N TYR A 19 6.77 -4.75 8.39
CA TYR A 19 7.62 -5.92 8.58
C TYR A 19 8.04 -6.55 7.23
N GLY A 20 7.10 -6.64 6.30
CA GLY A 20 7.31 -7.11 4.94
C GLY A 20 8.25 -6.21 4.15
N LEU A 21 8.12 -4.88 4.29
CA LEU A 21 8.98 -3.89 3.64
C LEU A 21 10.44 -4.02 4.10
N ILE A 22 10.68 -4.12 5.42
CA ILE A 22 12.04 -4.25 5.98
C ILE A 22 12.70 -5.58 5.59
N THR A 23 11.92 -6.67 5.52
CA THR A 23 12.42 -8.01 5.19
C THR A 23 12.54 -8.26 3.68
N SER A 24 12.06 -7.33 2.85
CA SER A 24 12.03 -7.50 1.40
C SER A 24 13.44 -7.50 0.81
N ARG A 25 13.79 -8.58 0.09
CA ARG A 25 15.06 -8.71 -0.65
C ARG A 25 14.92 -8.42 -2.15
N ASN A 26 13.68 -8.30 -2.63
CA ASN A 26 13.34 -8.09 -4.03
C ASN A 26 12.49 -6.82 -4.11
N MET A 27 12.77 -5.98 -5.11
CA MET A 27 12.06 -4.71 -5.30
C MET A 27 10.55 -4.90 -5.47
N VAL A 28 10.12 -5.90 -6.26
CA VAL A 28 8.69 -6.21 -6.44
C VAL A 28 8.00 -6.58 -5.12
N ARG A 29 8.70 -7.29 -4.22
CA ARG A 29 8.15 -7.63 -2.90
C ARG A 29 8.02 -6.38 -2.02
N ALA A 30 8.99 -5.47 -2.11
CA ALA A 30 8.95 -4.21 -1.36
C ALA A 30 7.74 -3.36 -1.77
N LEU A 31 7.49 -3.23 -3.07
CA LEU A 31 6.38 -2.45 -3.64
C LEU A 31 5.01 -3.07 -3.26
N MET A 32 4.88 -4.40 -3.32
CA MET A 32 3.67 -5.08 -2.87
C MET A 32 3.39 -4.91 -1.37
N CYS A 33 4.42 -4.76 -0.54
CA CYS A 33 4.24 -4.41 0.86
C CYS A 33 3.82 -2.95 1.05
N LEU A 34 4.23 -2.05 0.15
CA LEU A 34 3.85 -0.63 0.18
C LEU A 34 2.35 -0.45 -0.14
N GLU A 35 1.83 -1.17 -1.13
CA GLU A 35 0.39 -1.28 -1.41
C GLU A 35 -0.42 -1.72 -0.18
N LEU A 36 0.10 -2.70 0.57
CA LEU A 36 -0.56 -3.22 1.77
C LEU A 36 -0.58 -2.17 2.89
N ILE A 37 0.46 -1.35 3.01
CA ILE A 37 0.51 -0.20 3.93
C ILE A 37 -0.51 0.87 3.53
N LEU A 38 -0.57 1.24 2.24
CA LEU A 38 -1.53 2.23 1.73
C LEU A 38 -2.98 1.80 1.95
N ASN A 39 -3.27 0.52 1.76
CA ASN A 39 -4.61 -0.03 2.04
C ASN A 39 -4.96 0.00 3.54
N ALA A 40 -3.99 -0.27 4.42
CA ALA A 40 -4.20 -0.16 5.86
C ALA A 40 -4.52 1.28 6.30
N VAL A 41 -3.83 2.27 5.72
CA VAL A 41 -4.11 3.70 5.95
C VAL A 41 -5.51 4.07 5.46
N ASN A 42 -5.95 3.54 4.31
CA ASN A 42 -7.31 3.77 3.80
C ASN A 42 -8.41 3.28 4.72
N ILE A 43 -8.27 2.07 5.26
CA ILE A 43 -9.24 1.51 6.23
C ILE A 43 -9.31 2.39 7.47
N ASN A 44 -8.16 2.80 8.00
CA ASN A 44 -8.08 3.65 9.18
C ASN A 44 -8.79 4.99 8.95
N LEU A 45 -8.53 5.61 7.79
CA LEU A 45 -9.04 6.92 7.45
C LEU A 45 -10.55 6.93 7.14
N VAL A 46 -11.08 5.87 6.50
CA VAL A 46 -12.54 5.68 6.34
C VAL A 46 -13.21 5.44 7.68
N THR A 47 -12.57 4.67 8.56
CA THR A 47 -13.08 4.35 9.90
C THR A 47 -13.15 5.62 10.78
N PHE A 48 -12.13 6.48 10.73
CA PHE A 48 -12.16 7.79 11.40
C PHE A 48 -13.19 8.76 10.82
N SER A 49 -13.41 8.73 9.50
CA SER A 49 -14.44 9.54 8.83
C SER A 49 -15.84 9.19 9.33
N ASP A 50 -16.12 7.88 9.50
CA ASP A 50 -17.41 7.38 9.99
C ASP A 50 -17.65 7.76 11.46
N PHE A 51 -16.60 7.80 12.29
CA PHE A 51 -16.71 8.10 13.72
C PHE A 51 -16.81 9.60 14.06
N PHE A 52 -16.03 10.46 13.39
CA PHE A 52 -15.92 11.87 13.79
C PHE A 52 -17.00 12.78 13.19
N ASP A 53 -17.43 12.58 11.93
CA ASP A 53 -18.42 13.47 11.32
C ASP A 53 -19.02 12.91 10.01
N SER A 54 -20.17 12.22 10.08
CA SER A 54 -20.85 11.73 8.86
C SER A 54 -21.31 12.86 7.91
N ARG A 55 -21.31 14.13 8.33
CA ARG A 55 -21.66 15.27 7.46
C ARG A 55 -20.47 15.85 6.71
N GLN A 56 -19.25 15.68 7.23
CA GLN A 56 -18.03 16.13 6.57
C GLN A 56 -17.30 14.93 6.00
N LEU A 57 -17.59 14.58 4.74
CA LEU A 57 -17.01 13.47 3.97
C LEU A 57 -15.49 13.57 3.70
N LYS A 58 -14.75 14.34 4.51
CA LYS A 58 -13.32 14.64 4.32
C LYS A 58 -12.45 13.38 4.32
N GLY A 59 -12.70 12.43 5.22
CA GLY A 59 -11.97 11.16 5.24
C GLY A 59 -12.30 10.31 4.01
N ASN A 60 -13.56 10.19 3.63
CA ASN A 60 -13.94 9.46 2.41
C ASN A 60 -13.27 10.03 1.15
N ILE A 61 -13.22 11.36 1.02
CA ILE A 61 -12.58 12.03 -0.12
C ILE A 61 -11.08 11.73 -0.16
N PHE A 62 -10.38 11.82 0.98
CA PHE A 62 -8.95 11.54 1.02
C PHE A 62 -8.63 10.06 0.75
N SER A 63 -9.48 9.12 1.16
CA SER A 63 -9.34 7.69 0.82
C SER A 63 -9.37 7.45 -0.70
N ILE A 64 -10.23 8.17 -1.44
CA ILE A 64 -10.27 8.07 -2.91
C ILE A 64 -8.97 8.57 -3.54
N PHE A 65 -8.36 9.64 -3.01
CA PHE A 65 -7.06 10.10 -3.48
C PHE A 65 -5.96 9.07 -3.24
N VAL A 66 -5.95 8.41 -2.07
CA VAL A 66 -4.96 7.36 -1.79
C VAL A 66 -5.17 6.15 -2.71
N ILE A 67 -6.42 5.76 -3.02
CA ILE A 67 -6.70 4.71 -4.01
C ILE A 67 -6.20 5.12 -5.40
N ALA A 68 -6.35 6.39 -5.79
CA ALA A 68 -5.83 6.88 -7.07
C ALA A 68 -4.30 6.84 -7.12
N VAL A 69 -3.62 7.16 -6.02
CA VAL A 69 -2.16 7.04 -5.90
C VAL A 69 -1.72 5.57 -5.97
N ALA A 70 -2.39 4.68 -5.24
CA ALA A 70 -2.15 3.23 -5.30
C ALA A 70 -2.36 2.68 -6.72
N ALA A 71 -3.39 3.12 -7.43
CA ALA A 71 -3.61 2.74 -8.82
C ALA A 71 -2.49 3.22 -9.76
N ALA A 72 -1.95 4.42 -9.51
CA ALA A 72 -0.81 4.93 -10.27
C ALA A 72 0.48 4.16 -9.95
N GLU A 73 0.71 3.79 -8.69
CA GLU A 73 1.83 2.96 -8.26
C GLU A 73 1.78 1.56 -8.88
N ALA A 74 0.65 0.86 -8.79
CA ALA A 74 0.45 -0.45 -9.40
C ALA A 74 0.70 -0.47 -10.93
N ALA A 75 0.44 0.65 -11.62
CA ALA A 75 0.78 0.79 -13.04
C ALA A 75 2.30 0.86 -13.28
N ILE A 76 3.04 1.53 -12.39
CA ILE A 76 4.51 1.59 -12.41
C ILE A 76 5.10 0.21 -12.13
N ASP A 77 4.53 -0.53 -11.17
CA ASP A 77 4.93 -1.90 -10.84
C ASP A 77 4.81 -2.83 -12.05
N TRP A 78 3.67 -2.77 -12.73
CA TRP A 78 3.43 -3.56 -13.93
C TRP A 78 4.38 -3.18 -15.07
N LEU A 79 4.65 -1.89 -15.26
CA LEU A 79 5.60 -1.41 -16.26
C LEU A 79 7.02 -1.91 -15.96
N LEU A 80 7.46 -1.85 -14.71
CA LEU A 80 8.77 -2.37 -14.28
C LEU A 80 8.86 -3.88 -14.54
N PHE A 81 7.79 -4.62 -14.24
CA PHE A 81 7.72 -6.06 -14.49
C PHE A 81 7.78 -6.42 -15.99
N LEU A 82 7.02 -5.71 -16.83
CA LEU A 82 7.09 -5.91 -18.28
C LEU A 82 8.46 -5.53 -18.84
N GLN A 83 9.02 -4.42 -18.38
CA GLN A 83 10.34 -3.97 -18.83
C GLN A 83 11.43 -5.00 -18.50
N PHE A 84 11.34 -5.58 -17.31
CA PHE A 84 12.18 -6.66 -16.86
C PHE A 84 12.09 -7.89 -17.78
N ILE A 85 10.88 -8.36 -18.08
CA ILE A 85 10.66 -9.52 -18.96
C ILE A 85 11.17 -9.27 -20.38
N VAL A 86 10.99 -8.06 -20.90
CA VAL A 86 11.32 -7.70 -22.28
C VAL A 86 12.82 -7.47 -22.49
N ILE A 87 13.55 -6.91 -21.51
CA ILE A 87 14.97 -6.58 -21.65
C ILE A 87 15.91 -7.73 -21.26
N GLU A 88 15.56 -8.59 -20.30
CA GLU A 88 16.59 -9.37 -19.61
C GLU A 88 16.13 -10.78 -19.18
N ASN A 89 16.86 -11.82 -19.60
CA ASN A 89 16.81 -13.17 -19.02
C ASN A 89 17.60 -13.25 -17.68
N GLN A 90 17.64 -12.19 -16.86
CA GLN A 90 18.45 -12.10 -15.62
C GLN A 90 17.69 -11.36 -14.52
N PRO A 91 17.68 -11.83 -13.25
CA PRO A 91 16.90 -11.27 -12.15
C PRO A 91 17.40 -9.90 -11.65
N VAL A 92 16.47 -9.01 -11.29
CA VAL A 92 16.75 -7.75 -10.59
C VAL A 92 17.36 -8.07 -9.23
N SER A 93 18.69 -7.92 -9.14
CA SER A 93 19.46 -7.95 -7.91
C SER A 93 19.55 -6.53 -7.35
N ILE A 94 19.01 -6.34 -6.14
CA ILE A 94 19.09 -5.09 -5.38
C ILE A 94 20.55 -4.62 -5.14
N ASN A 95 21.53 -5.50 -5.28
CA ASN A 95 22.95 -5.22 -5.05
C ASN A 95 23.64 -4.47 -6.22
N ARG A 96 22.90 -4.02 -7.23
CA ARG A 96 23.45 -3.38 -8.45
C ARG A 96 23.07 -1.89 -8.60
N ILE A 97 22.40 -1.32 -7.60
CA ILE A 97 21.89 0.06 -7.60
C ILE A 97 22.74 0.98 -6.67
N CYS A 98 23.83 0.47 -6.09
CA CYS A 98 24.89 1.26 -5.44
C CYS A 98 26.20 1.11 -6.21
#